data_AF-A0A7V5FHS5-F1
#
_entry.id   AF-A0A7V5FHS5-F1
#
_cell.length_a   1.000
_cell.length_b   1.000
_cell.length_c   1.000
_cell.angle_alpha   90.00
_cell.angle_beta   90.00
_cell.angle_gamma   90.00
#
_symmetry.space_group_name_H-M   'P 1'
#
loop_
_entity.id
_entity.type
_entity.pdbx_description
1 polymer ?
#
loop_
_entity_poly.entity_id
_entity_poly.type
_entity_poly.pdbx_seq_one_letter_code
_entity_poly.pdbx_strand_id
1 'polypeptide(L)'
;ALAATLFTIPGVPMLYAGQEIGWKGKRNLIDFGNPYASSLFHFYRRLAHLRRTFPALRSNVLQQISTSQGNVYAYARPWLDQNIIVAVNFSASSLYVTLENLQSVVQLSSALDSLRTYYLNDLLNDTSYAVTGAQLRSFSLRLSPWGAAVMALSDTAYHFPLTGSEDVPRPLLPEKVALCQNYPNPLLARGGNSETTIAFELPPFAENSRTSIKVYDILGREIAVLLDAHLSAGRHETVWSGRDTHGREVPSGVYLYRLTNGHTTLTKKMLLVR
;
A
#
# COMPACT_ATOMS: atom_id res chain seq x y z
N ALA A 1 0.93 -2.77 9.76
CA ALA A 1 0.68 -3.58 10.97
C ALA A 1 1.35 -2.98 12.20
N LEU A 2 2.68 -3.07 12.34
CA LEU A 2 3.40 -2.66 13.57
C LEU A 2 3.15 -1.21 13.99
N ALA A 3 3.17 -0.27 13.04
CA ALA A 3 2.90 1.13 13.34
C ALA A 3 1.48 1.33 13.91
N ALA A 4 0.47 0.68 13.31
CA ALA A 4 -0.90 0.77 13.82
C ALA A 4 -0.95 0.29 15.28
N THR A 5 -0.42 -0.90 15.56
CA THR A 5 -0.33 -1.44 16.92
C THR A 5 0.37 -0.48 17.87
N LEU A 6 1.56 0.03 17.51
CA LEU A 6 2.33 0.96 18.35
C LEU A 6 1.51 2.20 18.76
N PHE A 7 0.77 2.77 17.82
CA PHE A 7 -0.01 3.99 18.06
C PHE A 7 -1.38 3.74 18.68
N THR A 8 -1.85 2.50 18.77
CA THR A 8 -3.18 2.17 19.29
C THR A 8 -3.18 1.29 20.54
N ILE A 9 -2.03 0.85 21.04
CA ILE A 9 -1.91 0.21 22.36
C ILE A 9 -1.86 1.24 23.52
N PRO A 10 -2.13 0.82 24.77
CA PRO A 10 -1.88 1.62 25.98
C PRO A 10 -0.42 2.05 26.12
N GLY A 11 -0.19 3.20 26.75
CA GLY A 11 1.15 3.74 27.03
C GLY A 11 1.58 4.90 26.15
N VAL A 12 2.87 5.24 26.15
CA VAL A 12 3.43 6.30 25.29
C VAL A 12 4.14 5.64 24.11
N PRO A 13 3.71 5.87 22.86
CA PRO A 13 4.38 5.28 21.71
C PRO A 13 5.78 5.88 21.56
N MET A 14 6.79 5.02 21.55
CA MET A 14 8.17 5.40 21.30
C MET A 14 8.55 4.97 19.88
N LEU A 15 9.01 5.92 19.08
CA LEU A 15 9.43 5.71 17.71
C LEU A 15 10.94 5.95 17.62
N TYR A 16 11.66 5.01 17.03
CA TYR A 16 13.06 5.21 16.68
C TYR A 16 13.17 5.91 15.33
N ALA A 17 14.09 6.87 15.22
CA ALA A 17 14.30 7.63 14.00
C ALA A 17 14.53 6.71 12.79
N GLY A 18 13.80 6.97 11.70
CA GLY A 18 13.83 6.19 10.47
C GLY A 18 12.76 5.09 10.38
N GLN A 19 12.13 4.67 11.49
CA GLN A 19 11.04 3.68 11.42
C GLN A 19 9.82 4.18 10.65
N GLU A 20 9.58 5.49 10.71
CA GLU A 20 8.52 6.21 10.00
C GLU A 20 8.64 6.14 8.47
N ILE A 21 9.85 5.91 7.97
CA ILE A 21 10.13 5.73 6.53
C ILE A 21 10.50 4.29 6.18
N GLY A 22 10.35 3.35 7.13
CA GLY A 22 10.66 1.93 6.93
C GLY A 22 12.16 1.60 6.91
N TRP A 23 13.01 2.49 7.43
CA TRP A 23 14.44 2.24 7.54
C TRP A 23 14.71 1.12 8.57
N LYS A 24 15.57 0.16 8.20
CA LYS A 24 15.89 -1.03 9.01
C LYS A 24 17.26 -0.96 9.69
N GLY A 25 18.02 0.13 9.48
CA GLY A 25 19.35 0.30 10.05
C GLY A 25 19.33 0.54 11.56
N LYS A 26 20.50 0.41 12.20
CA LYS A 26 20.71 0.74 13.61
C LYS A 26 21.93 1.65 13.71
N ARG A 27 21.73 2.91 14.13
CA ARG A 27 22.79 3.92 14.39
C ARG A 27 23.62 4.37 13.17
N ASN A 28 23.25 3.98 11.95
CA ASN A 28 23.86 4.49 10.71
C ASN A 28 23.10 5.72 10.19
N LEU A 29 23.58 6.34 9.10
CA LEU A 29 22.84 7.38 8.40
C LEU A 29 21.50 6.83 7.91
N ILE A 30 20.43 7.61 8.14
CA ILE A 30 19.08 7.27 7.71
C ILE A 30 19.02 7.31 6.19
N ASP A 31 18.56 6.20 5.60
CA ASP A 31 18.36 6.10 4.15
C ASP A 31 16.95 6.58 3.79
N PHE A 32 16.89 7.73 3.12
CA PHE A 32 15.66 8.32 2.61
C PHE A 32 15.28 7.85 1.20
N GLY A 33 16.12 7.01 0.56
CA GLY A 33 15.92 6.50 -0.80
C GLY A 33 14.87 5.39 -0.93
N ASN A 34 14.25 4.96 0.18
CA ASN A 34 13.18 3.97 0.13
C ASN A 34 11.96 4.50 -0.66
N PRO A 35 11.52 3.85 -1.74
CA PRO A 35 10.38 4.31 -2.55
C PRO A 35 9.07 4.37 -1.75
N TYR A 36 8.97 3.65 -0.63
CA TYR A 36 7.81 3.65 0.26
C TYR A 36 7.95 4.64 1.44
N ALA A 37 9.04 5.41 1.52
CA ALA A 37 9.32 6.30 2.64
C ALA A 37 8.19 7.32 2.87
N SER A 38 7.72 7.97 1.80
CA SER A 38 6.65 8.97 1.87
C SER A 38 5.32 8.34 2.32
N SER A 39 4.91 7.22 1.72
CA SER A 39 3.63 6.58 2.06
C SER A 39 3.62 6.08 3.51
N LEU A 40 4.73 5.49 3.98
CA LEU A 40 4.89 5.11 5.38
C LEU A 40 4.85 6.34 6.28
N PHE A 41 5.58 7.41 5.96
CA PHE A 41 5.60 8.61 6.76
C PHE A 41 4.19 9.21 6.93
N HIS A 42 3.40 9.27 5.86
CA HIS A 42 2.01 9.72 5.92
C HIS A 42 1.13 8.80 6.76
N PHE A 43 1.34 7.48 6.68
CA PHE A 43 0.65 6.52 7.52
C PHE A 43 0.94 6.74 9.01
N TYR A 44 2.21 6.94 9.38
CA TYR A 44 2.61 7.28 10.75
C TYR A 44 2.02 8.62 11.21
N ARG A 45 2.04 9.65 10.35
CA ARG A 45 1.44 10.95 10.64
C ARG A 45 -0.07 10.82 10.91
N ARG A 46 -0.76 9.99 10.11
CA ARG A 46 -2.18 9.69 10.31
C ARG A 46 -2.43 9.05 11.68
N LEU A 47 -1.69 8.02 12.02
CA LEU A 47 -1.79 7.33 13.31
C LEU A 47 -1.51 8.26 14.52
N ALA A 48 -0.51 9.12 14.42
CA ALA A 48 -0.21 10.13 15.43
C ALA A 48 -1.37 11.12 15.60
N HIS A 49 -1.96 11.57 14.49
CA HIS A 49 -3.12 12.46 14.51
C HIS A 49 -4.36 11.77 15.11
N LEU A 50 -4.61 10.50 14.77
CA LEU A 50 -5.67 9.69 15.38
C LEU A 50 -5.48 9.59 16.89
N ARG A 51 -4.29 9.20 17.35
CA ARG A 51 -4.00 9.07 18.79
C ARG A 51 -4.19 10.39 19.55
N ARG A 52 -3.85 11.52 18.93
CA ARG A 52 -4.07 12.85 19.52
C ARG A 52 -5.58 13.16 19.63
N THR A 53 -6.32 12.85 18.57
CA THR A 53 -7.73 13.23 18.42
C THR A 53 -8.67 12.38 19.28
N PHE A 54 -8.46 11.07 19.32
CA PHE A 54 -9.33 10.14 20.05
C PHE A 54 -8.76 9.82 21.44
N PRO A 55 -9.39 10.29 22.54
CA PRO A 55 -8.91 10.03 23.90
C PRO A 55 -8.84 8.53 24.24
N ALA A 56 -9.74 7.73 23.66
CA ALA A 56 -9.76 6.28 23.76
C ALA A 56 -8.39 5.64 23.50
N LEU A 57 -7.63 6.14 22.52
CA LEU A 57 -6.32 5.60 22.16
C LEU A 57 -5.24 5.90 23.22
N ARG A 58 -5.42 6.94 24.03
CA ARG A 58 -4.51 7.34 25.11
C ARG A 58 -4.90 6.78 26.48
N SER A 59 -6.04 6.09 26.58
CA SER A 59 -6.44 5.42 27.83
C SER A 59 -5.47 4.29 28.20
N ASN A 60 -5.60 3.74 29.40
CA ASN A 60 -4.89 2.52 29.80
C ASN A 60 -5.74 1.25 29.62
N VAL A 61 -6.98 1.40 29.12
CA VAL A 61 -7.92 0.30 28.97
C VAL A 61 -7.83 -0.26 27.56
N LEU A 62 -7.60 -1.56 27.46
CA LEU A 62 -7.65 -2.34 26.24
C LEU A 62 -8.40 -3.63 26.54
N GLN A 63 -9.34 -4.00 25.67
CA GLN A 63 -10.10 -5.24 25.77
C GLN A 63 -9.89 -6.05 24.49
N GLN A 64 -9.40 -7.27 24.62
CA GLN A 64 -9.17 -8.11 23.44
C GLN A 64 -10.48 -8.55 22.81
N ILE A 65 -10.49 -8.65 21.47
CA ILE A 65 -11.61 -9.13 20.68
C ILE A 65 -11.21 -10.47 20.06
N SER A 66 -12.07 -11.47 20.16
CA SER A 66 -11.87 -12.77 19.52
C SER A 66 -12.04 -12.65 18.01
N THR A 67 -11.19 -13.35 17.25
CA THR A 67 -11.19 -13.32 15.79
C THR A 67 -11.34 -14.72 15.21
N SER A 68 -11.94 -14.83 14.02
CA SER A 68 -11.98 -16.08 13.26
C SER A 68 -10.64 -16.49 12.63
N GLN A 69 -9.62 -15.63 12.72
CA GLN A 69 -8.32 -15.79 12.06
C GLN A 69 -7.18 -15.66 13.08
N GLY A 70 -6.41 -16.73 13.31
CA GLY A 70 -5.32 -16.73 14.30
C GLY A 70 -4.17 -15.75 14.02
N ASN A 71 -4.03 -15.29 12.76
CA ASN A 71 -3.04 -14.29 12.36
C ASN A 71 -3.55 -12.84 12.45
N VAL A 72 -4.78 -12.64 12.95
CA VAL A 72 -5.36 -11.31 13.16
C VAL A 72 -5.48 -11.05 14.65
N TYR A 73 -4.79 -10.00 15.10
CA TYR A 73 -4.93 -9.51 16.47
C TYR A 73 -5.92 -8.35 16.49
N ALA A 74 -6.96 -8.45 17.33
CA ALA A 74 -7.99 -7.43 17.44
C ALA A 74 -8.29 -7.07 18.90
N TYR A 75 -8.64 -5.81 19.13
CA TYR A 75 -8.97 -5.28 20.44
C TYR A 75 -9.77 -3.98 20.35
N ALA A 76 -10.54 -3.69 21.40
CA ALA A 76 -11.21 -2.44 21.62
C ALA A 76 -10.41 -1.55 22.60
N ARG A 77 -10.49 -0.24 22.35
CA ARG A 77 -10.14 0.84 23.26
C ARG A 77 -11.44 1.50 23.65
N PRO A 78 -12.11 1.04 24.73
CA PRO A 78 -13.40 1.57 25.12
C PRO A 78 -13.27 3.01 25.64
N TRP A 79 -14.25 3.82 25.29
CA TRP A 79 -14.43 5.18 25.78
C TRP A 79 -15.89 5.55 25.59
N LEU A 80 -16.48 6.26 26.56
CA LEU A 80 -17.89 6.63 26.52
C LEU A 80 -18.25 7.29 25.18
N ASP A 81 -19.10 6.63 24.40
CA ASP A 81 -19.57 7.02 23.06
C ASP A 81 -18.48 7.28 22.00
N GLN A 82 -17.23 6.90 22.26
CA GLN A 82 -16.10 7.04 21.32
C GLN A 82 -15.19 5.81 21.31
N ASN A 83 -15.81 4.65 21.15
CA ASN A 83 -15.10 3.37 21.17
C ASN A 83 -14.26 3.19 19.91
N ILE A 84 -12.98 2.83 20.08
CA ILE A 84 -12.09 2.51 18.96
C ILE A 84 -11.86 1.00 18.91
N ILE A 85 -12.15 0.39 17.76
CA ILE A 85 -11.92 -1.02 17.49
C ILE A 85 -10.73 -1.12 16.54
N VAL A 86 -9.75 -1.95 16.88
CA VAL A 86 -8.54 -2.14 16.10
C VAL A 86 -8.44 -3.60 15.70
N ALA A 87 -8.15 -3.86 14.43
CA ALA A 87 -7.82 -5.19 13.93
C ALA A 87 -6.58 -5.12 13.04
N VAL A 88 -5.59 -5.99 13.30
CA VAL A 88 -4.30 -5.97 12.61
C VAL A 88 -3.99 -7.34 12.05
N ASN A 89 -3.77 -7.41 10.74
CA ASN A 89 -3.35 -8.61 10.04
C ASN A 89 -1.81 -8.73 10.11
N PHE A 90 -1.31 -9.83 10.65
CA PHE A 90 0.13 -10.16 10.71
C PHE A 90 0.54 -11.24 9.70
N SER A 91 -0.25 -11.43 8.64
CA SER A 91 0.08 -12.31 7.53
C SER A 91 0.38 -11.54 6.25
N ALA A 92 1.12 -12.20 5.34
CA ALA A 92 1.40 -11.71 4.00
C ALA A 92 0.21 -11.88 3.02
N SER A 93 -0.90 -12.45 3.46
CA SER A 93 -2.09 -12.69 2.63
C SER A 93 -3.23 -11.75 3.04
N SER A 94 -4.13 -11.45 2.10
CA SER A 94 -5.39 -10.79 2.45
C SER A 94 -6.29 -11.79 3.17
N LEU A 95 -6.96 -11.34 4.24
CA LEU A 95 -7.82 -12.19 5.07
C LEU A 95 -9.22 -11.57 5.20
N TYR A 96 -10.24 -12.42 5.13
CA TYR A 96 -11.57 -12.10 5.66
C TYR A 96 -11.62 -12.55 7.12
N VAL A 97 -11.82 -11.60 8.02
CA VAL A 97 -11.85 -11.83 9.47
C VAL A 97 -13.19 -11.44 10.04
N THR A 98 -13.70 -12.25 10.97
CA THR A 98 -14.87 -11.94 11.79
C THR A 98 -14.40 -11.55 13.18
N LEU A 99 -14.86 -10.40 13.65
CA LEU A 99 -14.69 -9.90 15.00
C LEU A 99 -15.93 -10.26 15.82
N GLU A 100 -15.73 -11.01 16.89
CA GLU A 100 -16.82 -11.55 17.69
C GLU A 100 -17.14 -10.68 18.91
N ASN A 101 -18.43 -10.60 19.23
CA ASN A 101 -18.97 -10.03 20.46
C ASN A 101 -18.57 -8.56 20.72
N LEU A 102 -18.62 -7.70 19.70
CA LEU A 102 -18.24 -6.29 19.84
C LEU A 102 -19.11 -5.54 20.87
N GLN A 103 -20.38 -5.92 21.03
CA GLN A 103 -21.24 -5.28 22.04
C GLN A 103 -20.73 -5.39 23.48
N SER A 104 -19.91 -6.40 23.81
CA SER A 104 -19.42 -6.58 25.17
C SER A 104 -18.20 -5.72 25.49
N VAL A 105 -17.59 -5.10 24.47
CA VAL A 105 -16.33 -4.36 24.61
C VAL A 105 -16.47 -2.86 24.34
N VAL A 106 -17.70 -2.38 24.13
CA VAL A 106 -18.01 -0.97 23.86
C VAL A 106 -18.70 -0.33 25.07
N GLN A 107 -18.42 0.96 25.28
CA GLN A 107 -19.05 1.79 26.30
C GLN A 107 -19.95 2.83 25.64
N LEU A 108 -21.25 2.74 25.89
CA LEU A 108 -22.27 3.64 25.36
C LEU A 108 -23.03 4.29 26.51
N SER A 109 -23.41 5.56 26.36
CA SER A 109 -24.26 6.27 27.32
C SER A 109 -25.70 5.77 27.34
N SER A 110 -26.17 5.23 26.21
CA SER A 110 -27.47 4.54 26.08
C SER A 110 -27.29 3.05 25.87
N ALA A 111 -28.27 2.26 26.30
CA ALA A 111 -28.31 0.83 25.99
C ALA A 111 -28.23 0.58 24.48
N LEU A 112 -27.47 -0.44 24.07
CA LEU A 112 -27.36 -0.81 22.67
C LEU A 112 -28.70 -1.37 22.16
N ASP A 113 -29.35 -0.61 21.26
CA ASP A 113 -30.53 -1.08 20.54
C ASP A 113 -30.13 -2.00 19.38
N SER A 114 -30.69 -3.21 19.34
CA SER A 114 -30.38 -4.22 18.33
C SER A 114 -30.88 -3.89 16.93
N LEU A 115 -31.93 -3.08 16.81
CA LEU A 115 -32.55 -2.69 15.54
C LEU A 115 -32.02 -1.36 15.01
N ARG A 116 -31.41 -0.55 15.87
CA ARG A 116 -30.80 0.72 15.48
C ARG A 116 -29.55 0.50 14.61
N THR A 117 -29.38 1.35 13.61
CA THR A 117 -28.16 1.42 12.79
C THR A 117 -27.09 2.25 13.50
N TYR A 118 -25.88 1.71 13.52
CA TYR A 118 -24.64 2.34 13.92
C TYR A 118 -23.65 2.29 12.75
N TYR A 119 -22.56 3.01 12.89
CA TYR A 119 -21.49 3.06 11.90
C TYR A 119 -20.15 2.71 12.52
N LEU A 120 -19.43 1.78 11.89
CA LEU A 120 -18.02 1.56 12.12
C LEU A 120 -17.24 2.35 11.07
N ASN A 121 -16.73 3.51 11.46
CA ASN A 121 -15.98 4.41 10.58
C ASN A 121 -14.49 4.05 10.61
N ASP A 122 -13.96 3.51 9.52
CA ASP A 122 -12.53 3.21 9.34
C ASP A 122 -11.74 4.51 9.18
N LEU A 123 -11.04 4.84 10.25
CA LEU A 123 -10.26 6.06 10.38
C LEU A 123 -8.95 6.02 9.59
N LEU A 124 -8.55 4.88 9.03
CA LEU A 124 -7.36 4.74 8.17
C LEU A 124 -7.72 4.80 6.68
N ASN A 125 -8.78 4.11 6.29
CA ASN A 125 -9.18 3.97 4.88
C ASN A 125 -10.28 4.94 4.43
N ASP A 126 -10.85 5.69 5.38
CA ASP A 126 -11.93 6.66 5.12
C ASP A 126 -13.19 5.99 4.54
N THR A 127 -13.52 4.82 5.08
CA THR A 127 -14.71 4.04 4.73
C THR A 127 -15.60 3.87 5.95
N SER A 128 -16.91 3.75 5.76
CA SER A 128 -17.87 3.53 6.87
C SER A 128 -18.73 2.30 6.60
N TYR A 129 -18.85 1.44 7.61
CA TYR A 129 -19.70 0.25 7.56
C TYR A 129 -20.96 0.50 8.38
N ALA A 130 -22.12 0.50 7.72
CA ALA A 130 -23.41 0.52 8.40
C ALA A 130 -23.67 -0.86 9.01
N VAL A 131 -23.93 -0.89 10.32
CA VAL A 131 -24.19 -2.11 11.08
C VAL A 131 -25.37 -1.90 12.01
N THR A 132 -26.28 -2.86 12.09
CA THR A 132 -27.31 -2.87 13.14
C THR A 132 -26.69 -3.25 14.49
N GLY A 133 -27.31 -2.86 15.59
CA GLY A 133 -26.84 -3.29 16.92
C GLY A 133 -26.77 -4.81 17.07
N ALA A 134 -27.67 -5.56 16.40
CA ALA A 134 -27.62 -7.03 16.34
C ALA A 134 -26.37 -7.54 15.61
N GLN A 135 -25.90 -6.85 14.58
CA GLN A 135 -24.69 -7.19 13.82
C GLN A 135 -23.39 -6.85 14.57
N LEU A 136 -23.43 -6.13 15.68
CA LEU A 136 -22.25 -6.00 16.55
C LEU A 136 -21.90 -7.31 17.27
N ARG A 137 -22.77 -8.33 17.20
CA ARG A 137 -22.46 -9.69 17.71
C ARG A 137 -21.35 -10.36 16.92
N SER A 138 -21.31 -10.12 15.62
CA SER A 138 -20.28 -10.61 14.73
C SER A 138 -20.16 -9.67 13.54
N PHE A 139 -18.99 -9.05 13.40
CA PHE A 139 -18.71 -8.12 12.31
C PHE A 139 -17.55 -8.63 11.47
N SER A 140 -17.76 -8.78 10.17
CA SER A 140 -16.73 -9.27 9.25
C SER A 140 -16.18 -8.14 8.39
N LEU A 141 -14.85 -8.13 8.22
CA LEU A 141 -14.16 -7.20 7.33
C LEU A 141 -13.02 -7.90 6.59
N ARG A 142 -12.58 -7.28 5.49
CA ARG A 142 -11.40 -7.70 4.75
C ARG A 142 -10.20 -6.87 5.19
N LEU A 143 -9.10 -7.54 5.51
CA LEU A 143 -7.81 -6.91 5.81
C LEU A 143 -6.79 -7.21 4.70
N SER A 144 -6.05 -6.19 4.28
CA SER A 144 -4.90 -6.31 3.38
C SER A 144 -3.73 -7.03 4.05
N PRO A 145 -2.77 -7.60 3.29
CA PRO A 145 -1.50 -8.10 3.82
C PRO A 145 -0.83 -7.08 4.72
N TRP A 146 -0.43 -7.48 5.93
CA TRP A 146 0.19 -6.59 6.93
C TRP A 146 -0.63 -5.33 7.25
N GLY A 147 -1.92 -5.32 6.90
CA GLY A 147 -2.82 -4.18 7.03
C GLY A 147 -3.40 -4.05 8.44
N ALA A 148 -4.06 -2.92 8.69
CA ALA A 148 -4.83 -2.71 9.90
C ALA A 148 -6.10 -1.92 9.57
N ALA A 149 -7.14 -2.14 10.37
CA ALA A 149 -8.33 -1.30 10.44
C ALA A 149 -8.36 -0.66 11.83
N VAL A 150 -8.64 0.64 11.89
CA VAL A 150 -8.86 1.38 13.14
C VAL A 150 -10.22 2.06 12.98
N MET A 151 -11.24 1.52 13.63
CA MET A 151 -12.62 1.93 13.42
C MET A 151 -13.19 2.62 14.64
N ALA A 152 -13.91 3.72 14.47
CA ALA A 152 -14.72 4.34 15.52
C ALA A 152 -16.18 3.92 15.39
N LEU A 153 -16.78 3.48 16.49
CA LEU A 153 -18.22 3.26 16.57
C LEU A 153 -18.95 4.59 16.84
N SER A 154 -19.94 4.92 16.02
CA SER A 154 -20.82 6.09 16.20
C SER A 154 -22.24 5.83 15.69
N ASP A 155 -23.13 6.79 15.91
CA ASP A 155 -24.48 6.82 15.38
C ASP A 155 -24.58 7.41 13.96
N THR A 156 -23.53 8.08 13.50
CA THR A 156 -23.45 8.79 12.23
C THR A 156 -22.24 8.33 11.43
N ALA A 157 -22.40 8.16 10.12
CA ALA A 157 -21.27 7.95 9.22
C ALA A 157 -20.48 9.26 9.11
N TYR A 158 -19.16 9.19 9.28
CA TYR A 158 -18.29 10.33 9.03
C TYR A 158 -16.94 9.91 8.49
N HIS A 159 -16.36 10.81 7.71
CA HIS A 159 -15.01 10.69 7.17
C HIS A 159 -14.04 11.37 8.14
N PHE A 160 -12.84 10.83 8.29
CA PHE A 160 -11.82 11.40 9.16
C PHE A 160 -10.68 11.96 8.30
N PRO A 161 -10.85 13.17 7.74
CA PRO A 161 -9.81 13.80 6.94
C PRO A 161 -8.66 14.25 7.84
N LEU A 162 -7.44 14.13 7.35
CA LEU A 162 -6.28 14.76 7.98
C LEU A 162 -6.33 16.26 7.68
N THR A 163 -7.06 17.05 8.49
CA THR A 163 -6.99 18.52 8.38
C THR A 163 -5.56 18.97 8.68
N GLY A 164 -4.85 19.44 7.64
CA GLY A 164 -3.44 19.82 7.69
C GLY A 164 -2.51 19.01 6.77
N SER A 165 -3.04 18.14 5.92
CA SER A 165 -2.33 17.74 4.71
C SER A 165 -2.71 18.71 3.59
N GLU A 166 -1.74 19.43 3.02
CA GLU A 166 -1.74 19.49 1.55
C GLU A 166 -2.04 18.07 1.11
N ASP A 167 -3.06 17.87 0.26
CA ASP A 167 -3.26 16.62 -0.45
C ASP A 167 -1.90 16.22 -1.01
N VAL A 168 -1.14 15.41 -0.27
CA VAL A 168 -0.18 14.54 -0.90
C VAL A 168 -1.13 13.57 -1.56
N PRO A 169 -1.25 13.62 -2.90
CA PRO A 169 -2.07 12.66 -3.58
C PRO A 169 -1.62 11.32 -3.02
N ARG A 170 -2.55 10.48 -2.55
CA ARG A 170 -2.27 9.02 -2.47
C ARG A 170 -1.42 8.73 -3.69
N PRO A 171 -0.19 8.18 -3.59
CA PRO A 171 0.68 8.06 -4.76
C PRO A 171 -0.21 7.51 -5.85
N LEU A 172 -0.56 8.35 -6.84
CA LEU A 172 -1.74 8.12 -7.66
C LEU A 172 -1.41 6.82 -8.33
N LEU A 173 -2.04 5.73 -7.85
CA LEU A 173 -1.77 4.43 -8.42
C LEU A 173 -2.18 4.63 -9.88
N PRO A 174 -1.28 4.31 -10.82
CA PRO A 174 -1.52 4.60 -12.22
C PRO A 174 -2.92 4.10 -12.56
N GLU A 175 -3.77 4.92 -13.16
CA GLU A 175 -5.13 4.47 -13.52
C GLU A 175 -5.09 3.53 -14.73
N LYS A 176 -3.98 3.57 -15.47
CA LYS A 176 -3.76 2.82 -16.69
C LYS A 176 -2.32 2.31 -16.74
N VAL A 177 -2.11 1.26 -17.53
CA VAL A 177 -0.77 0.83 -17.91
C VAL A 177 -0.13 1.94 -18.74
N ALA A 178 1.08 2.36 -18.38
CA ALA A 178 1.84 3.34 -19.15
C ALA A 178 3.29 2.88 -19.36
N LEU A 179 3.83 3.19 -20.54
CA LEU A 179 5.21 2.92 -20.91
C LEU A 179 5.91 4.24 -21.20
N CYS A 180 6.94 4.57 -20.44
CA CYS A 180 7.68 5.83 -20.58
C CYS A 180 8.70 5.74 -21.70
N GLN A 181 9.17 6.90 -22.17
CA GLN A 181 10.31 6.97 -23.07
C GLN A 181 11.57 6.51 -22.33
N ASN A 182 12.39 5.69 -22.98
CA ASN A 182 13.67 5.26 -22.42
C ASN A 182 14.62 6.45 -22.23
N TYR A 183 15.42 6.44 -21.17
CA TYR A 183 16.42 7.47 -20.90
C TYR A 183 17.76 6.85 -20.47
N PRO A 184 18.89 7.27 -21.05
CA PRO A 184 19.00 8.24 -22.16
C PRO A 184 18.51 7.67 -23.50
N ASN A 185 17.94 8.55 -24.34
CA ASN A 185 17.64 8.30 -25.75
C ASN A 185 18.07 9.55 -26.56
N PRO A 186 19.08 9.47 -27.45
CA PRO A 186 19.77 8.26 -27.90
C PRO A 186 20.61 7.58 -26.82
N LEU A 187 20.64 6.25 -26.84
CA LEU A 187 21.59 5.46 -26.06
C LEU A 187 22.96 5.56 -26.75
N LEU A 188 23.91 6.22 -26.09
CA LEU A 188 25.27 6.39 -26.60
C LEU A 188 26.18 5.31 -26.02
N ALA A 189 26.85 4.56 -26.87
CA ALA A 189 27.86 3.63 -26.41
C ALA A 189 29.22 4.31 -26.26
N ARG A 190 29.53 4.77 -25.04
CA ARG A 190 30.86 5.30 -24.71
C ARG A 190 31.52 4.43 -23.64
N GLY A 191 32.64 3.80 -23.99
CA GLY A 191 33.57 3.23 -23.01
C GLY A 191 33.05 2.12 -22.10
N GLY A 192 32.24 1.18 -22.62
CA GLY A 192 31.88 -0.05 -21.91
C GLY A 192 30.65 0.02 -20.98
N ASN A 193 30.08 1.20 -20.73
CA ASN A 193 28.85 1.37 -19.93
C ASN A 193 27.76 2.07 -20.76
N SER A 194 26.98 1.28 -21.49
CA SER A 194 25.88 1.78 -22.34
C SER A 194 24.59 1.21 -21.82
N GLU A 195 23.87 1.94 -20.97
CA GLU A 195 22.60 1.50 -20.41
C GLU A 195 21.52 2.55 -20.62
N THR A 196 20.31 2.09 -20.95
CA THR A 196 19.11 2.93 -21.00
C THR A 196 18.05 2.34 -20.09
N THR A 197 17.43 3.20 -19.29
CA THR A 197 16.36 2.83 -18.37
C THR A 197 15.02 2.98 -19.06
N ILE A 198 14.21 1.93 -19.00
CA ILE A 198 12.84 1.89 -19.47
C ILE A 198 11.92 1.89 -18.25
N ALA A 199 11.30 3.03 -17.98
CA ALA A 199 10.30 3.16 -16.92
C ALA A 199 8.90 2.83 -17.44
N PHE A 200 8.06 2.26 -16.57
CA PHE A 200 6.68 1.94 -16.85
C PHE A 200 5.84 1.92 -15.57
N GLU A 201 4.53 2.01 -15.73
CA GLU A 201 3.58 2.16 -14.65
C GLU A 201 2.46 1.12 -14.79
N LEU A 202 2.12 0.48 -13.67
CA LEU A 202 1.11 -0.57 -13.60
C LEU A 202 -0.04 -0.18 -12.65
N PRO A 203 -1.30 -0.22 -13.11
CA PRO A 203 -2.49 -0.01 -12.29
C PRO A 203 -2.78 -1.23 -11.39
N PRO A 204 -3.63 -1.09 -10.35
CA PRO A 204 -4.03 -2.20 -9.46
C PRO A 204 -4.57 -3.44 -10.18
N PHE A 205 -5.33 -3.26 -11.27
CA PHE A 205 -5.87 -4.39 -12.03
C PHE A 205 -4.81 -5.17 -12.82
N ALA A 206 -3.64 -4.58 -13.06
CA ALA A 206 -2.55 -5.19 -13.83
C ALA A 206 -1.78 -6.25 -13.04
N GLU A 207 -1.94 -6.32 -11.72
CA GLU A 207 -1.29 -7.33 -10.85
C GLU A 207 -1.73 -8.76 -11.19
N ASN A 208 -2.96 -8.91 -11.70
CA ASN A 208 -3.53 -10.20 -12.11
C ASN A 208 -2.92 -10.74 -13.41
N SER A 209 -2.08 -9.96 -14.09
CA SER A 209 -1.48 -10.30 -15.37
C SER A 209 0.04 -10.34 -15.29
N ARG A 210 0.65 -11.26 -16.01
CA ARG A 210 2.10 -11.32 -16.16
C ARG A 210 2.56 -10.15 -17.05
N THR A 211 3.56 -9.41 -16.60
CA THR A 211 4.13 -8.26 -17.31
C THR A 211 5.41 -8.69 -18.02
N SER A 212 5.53 -8.37 -19.31
CA SER A 212 6.78 -8.57 -20.06
C SER A 212 7.24 -7.30 -20.76
N ILE A 213 8.55 -7.08 -20.77
CA ILE A 213 9.21 -6.04 -21.57
C ILE A 213 10.25 -6.70 -22.47
N LYS A 214 10.08 -6.52 -23.77
CA LYS A 214 10.91 -7.12 -24.80
C LYS A 214 11.39 -6.07 -25.79
N VAL A 215 12.61 -6.26 -26.30
CA VAL A 215 13.22 -5.42 -27.34
C VAL A 215 13.15 -6.14 -28.67
N TYR A 216 12.85 -5.41 -29.73
CA TYR A 216 12.72 -5.86 -31.11
C TYR A 216 13.52 -4.96 -32.04
N ASP A 217 13.94 -5.51 -33.17
CA ASP A 217 14.40 -4.70 -34.30
C ASP A 217 13.22 -4.17 -35.14
N ILE A 218 13.52 -3.36 -36.15
CA ILE A 218 12.52 -2.79 -37.06
C ILE A 218 11.75 -3.84 -37.89
N LEU A 219 12.28 -5.05 -38.01
CA LEU A 219 11.63 -6.17 -38.70
C LEU A 219 10.74 -6.98 -37.74
N GLY A 220 10.68 -6.59 -36.46
CA GLY A 220 9.89 -7.28 -35.44
C GLY A 220 10.56 -8.53 -34.87
N ARG A 221 11.85 -8.76 -35.14
CA ARG A 221 12.60 -9.88 -34.53
C ARG A 221 12.92 -9.54 -33.09
N GLU A 222 12.64 -10.47 -32.18
CA GLU A 222 12.95 -10.33 -30.76
C GLU A 222 14.47 -10.33 -30.55
N ILE A 223 14.99 -9.27 -29.92
CA ILE A 223 16.40 -9.06 -29.66
C ILE A 223 16.75 -9.42 -28.21
N ALA A 224 15.90 -9.01 -27.27
CA ALA A 224 16.13 -9.23 -25.84
C ALA A 224 14.81 -9.29 -25.06
N VAL A 225 14.80 -10.07 -23.97
CA VAL A 225 13.75 -10.04 -22.95
C VAL A 225 14.33 -9.37 -21.72
N LEU A 226 13.81 -8.22 -21.33
CA LEU A 226 14.32 -7.41 -20.22
C LEU A 226 13.60 -7.72 -18.91
N LEU A 227 12.34 -8.12 -19.01
CA LEU A 227 11.49 -8.44 -17.87
C LEU A 227 10.39 -9.39 -18.33
N ASP A 228 10.08 -10.41 -17.52
CA ASP A 228 8.92 -11.29 -17.72
C ASP A 228 8.45 -11.91 -16.38
N ALA A 229 7.65 -11.15 -15.63
CA ALA A 229 7.26 -11.50 -14.26
C ALA A 229 5.89 -10.93 -13.86
N HIS A 230 5.33 -11.45 -12.76
CA HIS A 230 4.22 -10.80 -12.06
C HIS A 230 4.75 -9.66 -11.20
N LEU A 231 4.17 -8.47 -11.33
CA LEU A 231 4.58 -7.26 -10.64
C LEU A 231 3.38 -6.65 -9.90
N SER A 232 3.65 -6.05 -8.73
CA SER A 232 2.65 -5.24 -8.02
C SER A 232 2.33 -3.95 -8.77
N ALA A 233 1.23 -3.30 -8.46
CA ALA A 233 0.90 -1.99 -8.98
C ALA A 233 1.92 -0.94 -8.52
N GLY A 234 2.11 0.08 -9.35
CA GLY A 234 3.09 1.15 -9.12
C GLY A 234 4.03 1.36 -10.29
N ARG A 235 5.07 2.16 -10.06
CA ARG A 235 6.10 2.50 -11.04
C ARG A 235 7.27 1.53 -10.96
N HIS A 236 7.74 1.07 -12.12
CA HIS A 236 8.79 0.07 -12.28
C HIS A 236 9.79 0.51 -13.34
N GLU A 237 10.99 -0.04 -13.27
CA GLU A 237 12.08 0.26 -14.21
C GLU A 237 12.82 -1.03 -14.60
N THR A 238 13.24 -1.12 -15.86
CA THR A 238 14.16 -2.15 -16.35
C THR A 238 15.24 -1.50 -17.21
N VAL A 239 16.38 -2.16 -17.36
CA VAL A 239 17.56 -1.62 -18.03
C VAL A 239 17.87 -2.46 -19.27
N TRP A 240 18.21 -1.78 -20.36
CA TRP A 240 18.79 -2.43 -21.54
C TRP A 240 20.19 -1.89 -21.83
N SER A 241 21.13 -2.81 -22.04
CA SER A 241 22.54 -2.49 -22.27
C SER A 241 22.97 -2.52 -23.74
N GLY A 242 22.01 -2.49 -24.68
CA GLY A 242 22.31 -2.59 -26.11
C GLY A 242 22.89 -3.96 -26.51
N ARG A 243 22.46 -5.02 -25.82
CA ARG A 243 22.86 -6.42 -26.05
C ARG A 243 21.67 -7.31 -26.39
N ASP A 244 21.92 -8.35 -27.17
CA ASP A 244 20.95 -9.42 -27.45
C ASP A 244 20.85 -10.43 -26.30
N THR A 245 19.94 -11.41 -26.41
CA THR A 245 19.78 -12.51 -25.44
C THR A 245 21.03 -13.37 -25.23
N HIS A 246 22.02 -13.31 -26.14
CA HIS A 246 23.28 -14.03 -26.04
C HIS A 246 24.40 -13.15 -25.47
N GLY A 247 24.08 -11.94 -24.99
CA GLY A 247 25.03 -10.97 -24.45
C GLY A 247 25.87 -10.25 -25.52
N ARG A 248 25.57 -10.45 -26.81
CA ARG A 248 26.31 -9.83 -27.91
C ARG A 248 25.80 -8.42 -28.17
N GLU A 249 26.71 -7.53 -28.53
CA GLU A 249 26.37 -6.15 -28.87
C GLU A 249 25.58 -6.08 -30.18
N VAL A 250 24.48 -5.32 -30.18
CA VAL A 250 23.68 -5.10 -31.39
C VAL A 250 24.15 -3.84 -32.14
N PRO A 251 24.02 -3.76 -33.48
CA PRO A 251 24.52 -2.61 -34.24
C PRO A 251 23.80 -1.29 -33.90
N SER A 252 24.38 -0.16 -34.28
CA SER A 252 23.69 1.14 -34.23
C SER A 252 22.41 1.08 -35.07
N GLY A 253 21.32 1.64 -34.56
CA GLY A 253 20.03 1.56 -35.24
C GLY A 253 18.84 1.90 -34.36
N VAL A 254 17.65 1.84 -34.98
CA VAL A 254 16.37 2.01 -34.29
C VAL A 254 15.91 0.65 -33.76
N TYR A 255 15.53 0.63 -32.50
CA TYR A 255 14.96 -0.53 -31.83
C TYR A 255 13.59 -0.16 -31.26
N LEU A 256 12.74 -1.17 -31.13
CA LEU A 256 11.42 -1.04 -30.51
C LEU A 256 11.42 -1.81 -29.20
N TYR A 257 10.91 -1.23 -28.12
CA TYR A 257 10.63 -1.97 -26.91
C TYR A 257 9.14 -1.99 -26.66
N ARG A 258 8.65 -3.14 -26.20
CA ARG A 258 7.23 -3.44 -26.04
C ARG A 258 6.96 -3.91 -24.63
N LEU A 259 5.98 -3.28 -23.99
CA LEU A 259 5.39 -3.73 -22.74
C LEU A 259 4.09 -4.48 -23.06
N THR A 260 3.93 -5.67 -22.49
CA THR A 260 2.70 -6.46 -22.54
C THR A 260 2.26 -6.79 -21.13
N ASN A 261 1.01 -6.45 -20.78
CA ASN A 261 0.35 -6.85 -19.53
C ASN A 261 -1.12 -7.17 -19.83
N GLY A 262 -1.50 -8.44 -19.71
CA GLY A 262 -2.84 -8.93 -20.05
C GLY A 262 -3.20 -8.61 -21.51
N HIS A 263 -4.29 -7.87 -21.72
CA HIS A 263 -4.73 -7.41 -23.04
C HIS A 263 -4.08 -6.08 -23.49
N THR A 264 -3.25 -5.46 -22.64
CA THR A 264 -2.63 -4.16 -22.95
C THR A 264 -1.24 -4.37 -23.54
N THR A 265 -0.99 -3.77 -24.70
CA THR A 265 0.32 -3.76 -25.36
C THR A 265 0.71 -2.34 -25.74
N LEU A 266 1.85 -1.87 -25.24
CA LEU A 266 2.41 -0.56 -25.53
C LEU A 266 3.79 -0.72 -26.16
N THR A 267 4.10 0.03 -27.22
CA THR A 267 5.39 -0.02 -27.90
C THR A 267 5.97 1.38 -28.04
N LYS A 268 7.28 1.51 -27.81
CA LYS A 268 8.04 2.74 -28.04
C LYS A 268 9.34 2.44 -28.77
N LYS A 269 9.88 3.44 -29.46
CA LYS A 269 11.14 3.35 -30.19
C LYS A 269 12.29 3.96 -29.38
N MET A 270 13.49 3.42 -29.57
CA MET A 270 14.73 3.95 -29.03
C MET A 270 15.81 3.95 -30.12
N LEU A 271 16.73 4.90 -30.05
CA LEU A 271 17.87 5.00 -30.95
C LEU A 271 19.14 4.58 -30.21
N LEU A 272 19.88 3.65 -30.79
CA LEU A 272 21.21 3.24 -30.32
C LEU A 272 22.27 3.79 -31.27
N VAL A 273 23.26 4.49 -30.72
CA VAL A 273 24.42 5.01 -31.43
C VAL A 273 25.69 4.48 -30.77
N ARG A 274 26.43 3.65 -31.49
CA ARG A 274 27.80 3.22 -31.18
C ARG A 274 28.79 3.99 -32.05
#